data_AF-A0A2V6CCC2-F1
#
_entry.id   AF-A0A2V6CCC2-F1
#
_cell.length_a   1.000
_cell.length_b   1.000
_cell.length_c   1.000
_cell.angle_alpha   90.00
_cell.angle_beta   90.00
_cell.angle_gamma   90.00
#
_symmetry.space_group_name_H-M   'P 1'
#
loop_
_entity.id
_entity.type
_entity.pdbx_description
1 polymer ?
#
loop_
_entity_poly.entity_id
_entity_poly.type
_entity_poly.pdbx_seq_one_letter_code
_entity_poly.pdbx_strand_id
1 'polypeptide(L)'
;MLDDARGRLEVTSDDEWKVIQPLIEKVMDARREVGFGGGFGRGPRRGGGNNNNDAQGSGNNQGGGRGFRGGGPGPEAEDLQKAIDANASKDELKAKLAKFREARKEKEAKLASAQEELKKVLSVKQEAAAVLIGLLQ
;
A
#
# COMPACT_ATOMS: atom_id res chain seq x y z
N MET A 1 -9.36 -9.12 7.29
CA MET A 1 -7.92 -8.84 7.02
C MET A 1 -7.04 -9.36 8.15
N LEU A 2 -7.20 -8.91 9.40
CA LEU A 2 -6.40 -9.43 10.53
C LEU A 2 -6.86 -10.83 11.00
N ASP A 3 -8.17 -11.10 11.02
CA ASP A 3 -8.70 -12.44 11.33
C ASP A 3 -8.28 -13.49 10.30
N ASP A 4 -8.17 -13.10 9.02
CA ASP A 4 -7.64 -13.96 7.96
C ASP A 4 -6.15 -14.28 8.18
N ALA A 5 -5.38 -13.31 8.67
CA ALA A 5 -3.97 -13.51 9.00
C ALA A 5 -3.82 -14.47 10.19
N ARG A 6 -4.68 -14.35 11.22
CA ARG A 6 -4.70 -15.26 12.38
C ARG A 6 -4.94 -16.71 11.96
N GLY A 7 -5.94 -16.94 11.11
CA GLY A 7 -6.26 -18.28 10.60
C GLY A 7 -5.14 -18.87 9.74
N ARG A 8 -4.51 -18.05 8.89
CA ARG A 8 -3.41 -18.50 8.01
C ARG A 8 -2.10 -18.76 8.75
N LEU A 9 -1.83 -18.01 9.82
CA LEU A 9 -0.67 -18.22 10.69
C LEU A 9 -0.91 -19.38 11.69
N GLU A 10 -2.10 -20.00 11.67
CA GLU A 10 -2.50 -21.07 12.59
C GLU A 10 -2.26 -20.71 14.08
N VAL A 11 -2.46 -19.44 14.44
CA VAL A 11 -2.25 -18.98 15.82
C VAL A 11 -3.43 -19.45 16.69
N THR A 12 -3.20 -20.54 17.41
CA THR A 12 -4.20 -21.18 18.30
C THR A 12 -4.23 -20.58 19.70
N SER A 13 -3.18 -19.86 20.11
CA SER A 13 -3.07 -19.20 21.41
C SER A 13 -3.48 -17.72 21.33
N ASP A 14 -4.45 -17.31 22.16
CA ASP A 14 -4.86 -15.90 22.26
C ASP A 14 -3.74 -15.00 22.82
N ASP A 15 -2.87 -15.54 23.67
CA ASP A 15 -1.78 -14.77 24.27
C ASP A 15 -0.63 -14.55 23.29
N GLU A 16 -0.34 -15.53 22.43
CA GLU A 16 0.57 -15.34 21.29
C GLU A 16 -0.02 -14.34 20.29
N TRP A 17 -1.32 -14.43 20.01
CA TRP A 17 -1.99 -13.53 19.10
C TRP A 17 -1.91 -12.07 19.57
N LYS A 18 -2.08 -11.80 20.87
CA LYS A 18 -1.94 -10.44 21.43
C LYS A 18 -0.54 -9.84 21.25
N VAL A 19 0.50 -10.67 21.20
CA VAL A 19 1.89 -10.22 20.95
C VAL A 19 2.16 -10.05 19.45
N ILE A 20 1.65 -10.97 18.64
CA ILE A 20 1.89 -11.01 17.19
C ILE A 20 1.07 -9.96 16.44
N GLN A 21 -0.19 -9.74 16.84
CA GLN A 21 -1.11 -8.80 16.18
C GLN A 21 -0.52 -7.39 15.97
N PRO A 22 -0.02 -6.68 17.00
CA PRO A 22 0.52 -5.34 16.80
C PRO A 22 1.76 -5.33 15.89
N LEU A 23 2.54 -6.41 15.84
CA LEU A 23 3.68 -6.55 14.95
C LEU A 23 3.24 -6.77 13.50
N ILE A 24 2.20 -7.59 13.28
CA ILE A 24 1.59 -7.77 11.96
C ILE A 24 1.00 -6.44 11.46
N GLU A 25 0.28 -5.71 12.31
CA GLU A 25 -0.25 -4.38 11.98
C GLU A 25 0.88 -3.43 11.58
N LYS A 26 1.97 -3.38 12.36
CA LYS A 26 3.17 -2.59 12.04
C LYS A 26 3.80 -2.99 10.70
N VAL A 27 3.88 -4.28 10.38
CA VAL A 27 4.37 -4.76 9.08
C VAL A 27 3.41 -4.38 7.94
N MET A 28 2.10 -4.50 8.13
CA MET A 28 1.10 -4.13 7.13
C MET A 28 1.09 -2.61 6.87
N ASP A 29 1.24 -1.81 7.92
CA ASP A 29 1.35 -0.36 7.82
C ASP A 29 2.66 0.05 7.14
N ALA A 30 3.80 -0.51 7.55
CA ALA A 30 5.07 -0.28 6.87
C ALA A 30 5.04 -0.74 5.40
N ARG A 31 4.33 -1.83 5.09
CA ARG A 31 4.07 -2.26 3.70
C ARG A 31 3.22 -1.30 2.93
N ARG A 32 2.22 -0.67 3.55
CA ARG A 32 1.42 0.38 2.93
C ARG A 32 2.24 1.66 2.73
N GLU A 33 3.19 1.94 3.61
CA GLU A 33 4.11 3.07 3.45
C GLU A 33 5.11 2.84 2.31
N VAL A 34 5.71 1.65 2.22
CA VAL A 34 6.63 1.25 1.15
C VAL A 34 5.89 1.07 -0.18
N GLY A 35 4.84 0.27 -0.13
CA GLY A 35 3.90 0.03 -1.21
C GLY A 35 2.92 1.18 -1.25
N PHE A 36 3.38 2.30 -1.82
CA PHE A 36 2.54 3.38 -2.35
C PHE A 36 1.17 2.82 -2.72
N GLY A 37 0.18 3.14 -1.88
CA GLY A 37 -1.08 2.42 -1.70
C GLY A 37 -1.65 1.87 -3.00
N GLY A 38 -2.06 0.60 -2.98
CA GLY A 38 -2.55 -0.17 -4.13
C GLY A 38 -3.32 0.65 -5.16
N GLY A 39 -2.61 1.21 -6.14
CA GLY A 39 -3.14 2.32 -6.92
C GLY A 39 -2.20 2.81 -8.03
N PHE A 40 -1.16 2.06 -8.38
CA PHE A 40 -0.57 2.16 -9.72
C PHE A 40 -1.40 1.41 -10.78
N GLY A 41 -2.67 1.12 -10.45
CA GLY A 41 -3.72 0.81 -11.42
C GLY A 41 -4.12 2.06 -12.21
N ARG A 42 -3.21 2.55 -13.05
CA ARG A 42 -3.64 3.20 -14.30
C ARG A 42 -4.39 2.14 -15.10
N GLY A 43 -5.72 2.15 -15.00
CA GLY A 43 -6.57 1.38 -15.90
C GLY A 43 -8.05 1.66 -15.66
N PRO A 44 -8.85 1.89 -16.72
CA PRO A 44 -8.59 2.69 -17.90
C PRO A 44 -9.55 3.90 -17.93
N ARG A 45 -9.02 5.13 -17.96
CA ARG A 45 -9.80 6.26 -18.49
C ARG A 45 -9.84 6.16 -20.01
N ARG A 46 -10.61 5.21 -20.53
CA ARG A 46 -11.11 5.14 -21.91
C ARG A 46 -11.95 3.87 -22.07
N GLY A 47 -13.26 4.01 -22.04
CA GLY A 47 -14.15 2.93 -22.45
C GLY A 47 -15.59 3.11 -21.99
N GLY A 48 -16.47 3.37 -22.95
CA GLY A 48 -17.92 3.23 -22.79
C GLY A 48 -18.59 4.53 -22.36
N GLY A 49 -19.52 5.10 -23.11
CA GLY A 49 -20.30 4.59 -24.22
C GLY A 49 -21.48 5.54 -24.34
N ASN A 50 -21.89 5.82 -25.57
CA ASN A 50 -22.99 6.71 -25.88
C ASN A 50 -24.21 6.41 -25.00
N ASN A 51 -24.73 7.50 -24.44
CA ASN A 51 -26.04 7.61 -23.82
C ASN A 51 -27.11 6.99 -24.72
N ASN A 52 -27.99 6.19 -24.12
CA ASN A 52 -29.44 6.40 -24.16
C ASN A 52 -30.12 5.22 -23.46
N ASN A 53 -30.53 5.42 -22.21
CA ASN A 53 -31.87 5.02 -21.80
C ASN A 53 -32.23 5.68 -20.46
N ASP A 54 -33.33 6.41 -20.54
CA ASP A 54 -34.04 7.10 -19.49
C ASP A 54 -34.40 6.21 -18.30
N ALA A 55 -33.91 6.57 -17.12
CA ALA A 55 -34.50 6.18 -15.84
C ALA A 55 -34.12 7.21 -14.76
N GLN A 56 -34.92 8.27 -14.72
CA GLN A 56 -35.42 8.93 -13.52
C GLN A 56 -34.63 8.69 -12.22
N GLY A 57 -33.73 9.62 -11.90
CA GLY A 57 -33.03 9.68 -10.62
C GLY A 57 -32.54 11.09 -10.35
N SER A 58 -33.20 11.76 -9.40
CA SER A 58 -32.95 13.12 -8.92
C SER A 58 -31.46 13.49 -8.85
N GLY A 59 -31.13 14.64 -9.43
CA GLY A 59 -29.77 15.12 -9.58
C GLY A 59 -29.07 15.40 -8.25
N ASN A 60 -27.91 14.77 -8.09
CA ASN A 60 -26.76 15.40 -7.48
C ASN A 60 -25.54 15.05 -8.34
N ASN A 61 -25.36 15.84 -9.40
CA ASN A 61 -24.22 15.79 -10.29
C ASN A 61 -22.97 16.30 -9.57
N GLN A 62 -22.26 15.41 -8.89
CA GLN A 62 -20.84 15.59 -8.58
C GLN A 62 -20.08 14.40 -9.14
N GLY A 63 -19.34 14.71 -10.20
CA GLY A 63 -18.76 13.76 -11.12
C GLY A 63 -17.77 12.79 -10.47
N GLY A 64 -17.80 11.57 -11.00
CA GLY A 64 -16.64 10.73 -11.30
C GLY A 64 -15.46 10.81 -10.33
N GLY A 65 -15.50 9.96 -9.30
CA GLY A 65 -14.34 9.68 -8.45
C GLY A 65 -14.57 8.45 -7.59
N ARG A 66 -14.88 7.31 -8.21
CA ARG A 66 -14.91 6.01 -7.50
C ARG A 66 -13.52 5.75 -6.89
N GLY A 67 -13.48 5.75 -5.57
CA GLY A 67 -12.54 5.01 -4.72
C GLY A 67 -11.07 5.38 -4.86
N PHE A 68 -10.59 6.36 -4.07
CA PHE A 68 -9.20 6.35 -3.57
C PHE A 68 -9.03 7.36 -2.42
N ARG A 69 -9.64 7.09 -1.27
CA ARG A 69 -9.49 7.92 -0.06
C ARG A 69 -8.69 7.20 1.03
N GLY A 70 -7.59 6.56 0.62
CA GLY A 70 -6.68 5.88 1.54
C GLY A 70 -5.40 5.44 0.85
N GLY A 71 -4.41 6.33 0.82
CA GLY A 71 -3.06 6.00 0.33
C GLY A 71 -2.72 6.57 -1.04
N GLY A 72 -2.97 7.87 -1.26
CA GLY A 72 -2.37 8.56 -2.41
C GLY A 72 -0.85 8.47 -2.40
N PRO A 73 -0.18 8.77 -3.52
CA PRO A 73 1.26 8.79 -3.54
C PRO A 73 1.79 9.70 -2.44
N GLY A 74 2.70 9.20 -1.59
CA GLY A 74 3.45 10.06 -0.66
C GLY A 74 4.04 11.28 -1.37
N PRO A 75 4.26 12.38 -0.61
CA PRO A 75 4.57 13.70 -1.17
C PRO A 75 5.76 13.69 -2.14
N GLU A 76 6.75 12.84 -1.91
CA GLU A 76 7.94 12.71 -2.76
C GLU A 76 7.62 12.15 -4.15
N ALA A 77 6.65 11.22 -4.28
CA ALA A 77 6.28 10.71 -5.59
C ALA A 77 5.29 11.61 -6.32
N GLU A 78 4.43 12.33 -5.61
CA GLU A 78 3.64 13.40 -6.23
C GLU A 78 4.55 14.47 -6.82
N ASP A 79 5.60 14.86 -6.09
CA ASP A 79 6.58 15.83 -6.55
C ASP A 79 7.36 15.34 -7.77
N LEU A 80 7.76 14.05 -7.78
CA LEU A 80 8.41 13.44 -8.94
C LEU A 80 7.44 13.35 -10.13
N GLN A 81 6.18 12.98 -9.91
CA GLN A 81 5.17 12.89 -10.96
C GLN A 81 4.87 14.26 -11.56
N LYS A 82 4.72 15.30 -10.72
CA LYS A 82 4.53 16.70 -11.18
C LYS A 82 5.73 17.18 -11.99
N ALA A 83 6.95 16.84 -11.59
CA ALA A 83 8.15 17.17 -12.36
C ALA A 83 8.19 16.47 -13.73
N ILE A 84 7.73 15.22 -13.81
CA ILE A 84 7.58 14.49 -15.08
C ILE A 84 6.49 15.15 -15.94
N ASP A 85 5.31 15.41 -15.38
CA ASP A 85 4.18 15.99 -16.11
C ASP A 85 4.49 17.42 -16.61
N ALA A 86 5.32 18.17 -15.88
CA ALA A 86 5.78 19.50 -16.26
C ALA A 86 6.96 19.49 -17.27
N ASN A 87 7.45 18.31 -17.69
CA ASN A 87 8.69 18.19 -18.47
C ASN A 87 9.86 18.98 -17.85
N ALA A 88 10.02 18.84 -16.53
CA ALA A 88 11.08 19.51 -15.79
C ALA A 88 12.47 19.16 -16.35
N SER A 89 13.44 20.02 -16.01
CA SER A 89 14.81 19.81 -16.45
C SER A 89 15.40 18.49 -15.93
N LYS A 90 16.43 17.99 -16.62
CA LYS A 90 17.11 16.75 -16.20
C LYS A 90 17.64 16.82 -14.77
N ASP A 91 18.08 18.00 -14.34
CA ASP A 91 18.65 18.20 -13.01
C ASP A 91 17.57 18.22 -11.92
N GLU A 92 16.42 18.83 -12.18
CA GLU A 92 15.26 18.79 -11.29
C GLU A 92 14.70 17.37 -11.13
N LEU A 93 14.57 16.63 -12.24
CA LEU A 93 14.14 15.23 -12.22
C LEU A 93 15.10 14.36 -11.40
N LYS A 94 16.42 14.54 -11.56
CA LYS A 94 17.42 13.82 -10.77
C LYS A 94 17.30 14.15 -9.27
N ALA A 95 17.10 15.42 -8.92
CA ALA A 95 16.95 15.84 -7.54
C ALA A 95 15.68 15.27 -6.88
N LYS A 96 14.53 15.32 -7.57
CA LYS A 96 13.27 14.71 -7.09
C LYS A 96 13.35 13.19 -7.00
N LEU A 97 14.00 12.54 -7.97
CA LEU A 97 14.23 11.10 -7.98
C LEU A 97 15.13 10.66 -6.81
N ALA A 98 16.18 11.42 -6.49
CA ALA A 98 17.05 11.14 -5.34
C ALA A 98 16.24 11.17 -4.04
N LYS A 99 15.45 12.23 -3.81
CA LYS A 99 14.56 12.35 -2.64
C LYS A 99 13.55 11.22 -2.56
N PHE A 100 12.92 10.88 -3.68
CA PHE A 100 11.98 9.74 -3.74
C PHE A 100 12.65 8.42 -3.37
N ARG A 101 13.88 8.17 -3.85
CA ARG A 101 14.64 6.97 -3.51
C ARG A 101 15.07 6.93 -2.05
N GLU A 102 15.48 8.05 -1.48
CA GLU A 102 15.82 8.16 -0.05
C GLU A 102 14.60 7.86 0.83
N ALA A 103 13.47 8.51 0.55
CA ALA A 103 12.23 8.25 1.27
C ALA A 103 11.76 6.79 1.13
N ARG A 104 11.95 6.17 -0.04
CA ARG A 104 11.66 4.73 -0.23
C ARG A 104 12.58 3.86 0.63
N LYS A 105 13.88 4.12 0.63
CA LYS A 105 14.86 3.36 1.43
C LYS A 105 14.57 3.43 2.92
N GLU A 106 14.19 4.61 3.44
CA GLU A 106 13.82 4.75 4.86
C GLU A 106 12.58 3.91 5.21
N LYS A 107 11.57 3.92 4.35
CA LYS A 107 10.35 3.11 4.56
C LYS A 107 10.65 1.62 4.43
N GLU A 108 11.49 1.22 3.48
CA GLU A 108 11.96 -0.16 3.33
C GLU A 108 12.74 -0.62 4.56
N ALA A 109 13.59 0.23 5.14
CA ALA A 109 14.30 -0.07 6.37
C ALA A 109 13.35 -0.26 7.57
N LYS A 110 12.30 0.58 7.68
CA LYS A 110 11.26 0.41 8.69
C LYS A 110 10.49 -0.90 8.49
N LEU A 111 10.17 -1.25 7.25
CA LEU A 111 9.52 -2.50 6.91
C LEU A 111 10.40 -3.70 7.30
N ALA A 112 11.68 -3.69 6.93
CA ALA A 112 12.62 -4.75 7.27
C ALA A 112 12.74 -4.91 8.80
N SER A 113 12.86 -3.81 9.54
CA SER A 113 12.90 -3.84 11.01
C SER A 113 11.61 -4.42 11.61
N ALA A 114 10.43 -4.05 11.09
CA ALA A 114 9.16 -4.61 11.56
C ALA A 114 9.02 -6.11 11.24
N GLN A 115 9.52 -6.53 10.07
CA GLN A 115 9.55 -7.94 9.68
C GLN A 115 10.48 -8.77 10.58
N GLU A 116 11.65 -8.24 10.93
CA GLU A 116 12.58 -8.89 11.87
C GLU A 116 12.00 -9.01 13.28
N GLU A 117 11.34 -7.96 13.78
CA GLU A 117 10.64 -8.01 15.07
C GLU A 117 9.55 -9.08 15.08
N LEU A 118 8.77 -9.17 14.00
CA LEU A 118 7.76 -10.22 13.85
C LEU A 118 8.41 -11.61 13.82
N LYS A 119 9.48 -11.80 13.04
CA LYS A 119 10.20 -13.09 12.95
C LYS A 119 10.70 -13.58 14.31
N LYS A 120 11.12 -12.69 15.21
CA LYS A 120 11.61 -13.06 16.55
C LYS A 120 10.55 -13.69 17.45
N VAL A 121 9.27 -13.40 17.20
CA VAL A 121 8.15 -13.93 18.00
C VAL A 121 7.41 -15.09 17.33
N LEU A 122 7.63 -15.30 16.02
CA LEU A 122 7.00 -16.39 15.28
C LEU A 122 7.77 -17.70 15.44
N SER A 123 7.04 -18.80 15.52
CA SER A 123 7.58 -20.16 15.32
C SER A 123 7.90 -20.41 13.84
N VAL A 124 8.71 -21.43 13.56
CA VAL A 124 9.09 -21.81 12.18
C VAL A 124 7.88 -22.07 11.28
N LYS A 125 6.80 -22.66 11.83
CA LYS A 125 5.57 -22.93 11.08
C LYS A 125 4.82 -21.63 10.74
N GLN A 126 4.72 -20.71 11.71
CA GLN A 126 4.11 -19.40 11.51
C GLN A 126 4.94 -18.53 10.56
N GLU A 127 6.28 -18.63 10.62
CA GLU A 127 7.18 -17.93 9.72
C GLU A 127 6.98 -18.40 8.28
N ALA A 128 6.88 -19.72 8.05
CA ALA A 128 6.57 -20.28 6.73
C ALA A 128 5.20 -19.80 6.22
N ALA A 129 4.18 -19.77 7.07
CA ALA A 129 2.88 -19.21 6.73
C ALA A 129 2.95 -17.70 6.42
N ALA A 130 3.70 -16.93 7.20
CA ALA A 130 3.93 -15.51 7.00
C ALA A 130 4.65 -15.22 5.68
N VAL A 131 5.59 -16.06 5.27
CA VAL A 131 6.23 -16.00 3.94
C VAL A 131 5.23 -16.34 2.83
N LEU A 132 4.41 -17.38 3.00
CA LEU A 132 3.41 -17.80 1.99
C LEU A 132 2.34 -16.74 1.73
N ILE A 133 1.89 -16.03 2.76
CA ILE A 133 0.96 -14.91 2.61
C ILE A 133 1.68 -13.61 2.22
N GLY A 134 2.99 -13.69 2.03
CA GLY A 134 3.86 -12.60 1.61
C GLY A 134 3.97 -11.50 2.63
N LEU A 135 3.84 -11.76 3.94
CA LEU A 135 4.02 -10.83 5.06
C LEU A 135 5.50 -10.70 5.47
N LEU A 136 6.24 -11.80 5.39
CA LEU A 136 7.71 -11.86 5.49
C LEU A 136 8.31 -12.11 4.09
N GLN A 137 9.58 -11.74 3.91
CA GLN A 137 10.39 -11.97 2.71
C GLN A 137 11.77 -12.46 3.13
#